data_AF-A0A258B779-F1
#
_entry.id   AF-A0A258B779-F1
#
_cell.length_a   1.000
_cell.length_b   1.000
_cell.length_c   1.000
_cell.angle_alpha   90.00
_cell.angle_beta   90.00
_cell.angle_gamma   90.00
#
_symmetry.space_group_name_H-M   'P 1'
#
loop_
_entity.id
_entity.type
_entity.pdbx_description
1 polymer ?
#
loop_
_entity_poly.entity_id
_entity_poly.type
_entity_poly.pdbx_seq_one_letter_code
_entity_poly.pdbx_strand_id
1 'polypeptide(L)'
;MNGRAPHHIKPEGFRPPKASHRTRRVLPGFHASLGITLTYLSLIVLLPLMALVLRPWEAGLDGFIRTVTDERVLKALRLSFTTAFWAAVVNLFAGLIVAWVLTRYEFTGKKIIDAIVDLPFALPTAVAGVSLSSLYAPNGWVGSLFDTMGIKIAYTP
;
A
#
# COMPACT_ATOMS: atom_id res chain seq x y z
N MET A 1 45.98 -21.72 62.35
CA MET A 1 45.48 -20.34 62.19
C MET A 1 43.99 -20.38 61.86
N ASN A 2 43.23 -19.63 62.65
CA ASN A 2 41.77 -19.60 62.75
C ASN A 2 41.18 -18.75 61.61
N GLY A 3 40.11 -19.23 60.96
CA GLY A 3 39.40 -18.51 59.90
C GLY A 3 37.93 -18.91 59.86
N ARG A 4 37.17 -18.51 60.89
CA ARG A 4 35.71 -18.67 60.91
C ARG A 4 35.10 -17.91 59.74
N ALA A 5 34.32 -18.59 58.91
CA ALA A 5 33.48 -17.97 57.89
C ALA A 5 32.42 -17.07 58.56
N PRO A 6 32.12 -15.88 58.01
CA PRO A 6 31.09 -15.01 58.58
C PRO A 6 29.70 -15.60 58.38
N HIS A 7 28.94 -15.68 59.47
CA HIS A 7 27.51 -16.00 59.48
C HIS A 7 26.76 -15.00 58.59
N HIS A 8 26.31 -15.45 57.43
CA HIS A 8 25.42 -14.69 56.56
C HIS A 8 24.00 -14.73 57.16
N ILE A 9 23.66 -13.71 57.94
CA ILE A 9 22.32 -13.53 58.50
C ILE A 9 21.37 -13.19 57.35
N LYS A 10 20.64 -14.19 56.85
CA LYS A 10 19.44 -13.93 56.04
C LYS A 10 18.39 -13.32 56.98
N PRO A 11 17.83 -12.14 56.68
CA PRO A 11 16.74 -11.60 57.47
C PRO A 11 15.53 -12.54 57.37
N GLU A 12 15.24 -13.26 58.45
CA GLU A 12 14.02 -14.04 58.60
C GLU A 12 12.84 -13.07 58.65
N GLY A 13 12.11 -12.94 57.54
CA GLY A 13 10.92 -12.09 57.48
C GLY A 13 10.61 -11.48 56.12
N PHE A 14 11.49 -11.56 55.13
CA PHE A 14 11.16 -11.07 53.79
C PHE A 14 10.22 -12.04 53.06
N ARG A 15 8.91 -11.81 53.19
CA ARG A 15 7.89 -12.38 52.32
C ARG A 15 7.74 -11.45 51.11
N PRO A 16 8.14 -11.86 49.89
CA PRO A 16 7.87 -11.04 48.72
C PRO A 16 6.35 -10.83 48.61
N PRO A 17 5.87 -9.62 48.29
CA PRO A 17 4.45 -9.40 48.06
C PRO A 17 3.97 -10.36 46.98
N LYS A 18 2.91 -11.14 47.28
CA LYS A 18 2.24 -11.98 46.27
C LYS A 18 1.79 -11.05 45.15
N ALA A 19 2.47 -11.10 44.01
CA ALA A 19 2.07 -10.38 42.81
C ALA A 19 0.71 -10.92 42.36
N SER A 20 -0.37 -10.29 42.81
CA SER A 20 -1.70 -10.56 42.28
C SER A 20 -1.77 -9.90 40.90
N HIS A 21 -1.38 -10.63 39.87
CA HIS A 21 -1.73 -10.28 38.50
C HIS A 21 -3.25 -10.47 38.31
N ARG A 22 -4.05 -9.62 38.94
CA ARG A 22 -5.42 -9.37 38.48
C ARG A 22 -5.26 -8.53 37.22
N THR A 23 -5.16 -9.19 36.07
CA THR A 23 -5.44 -8.57 34.77
C THR A 23 -6.89 -8.09 34.80
N ARG A 24 -7.12 -6.89 35.35
CA ARG A 24 -8.34 -6.13 35.10
C ARG A 24 -8.46 -6.04 33.58
N ARG A 25 -9.41 -6.77 33.00
CA ARG A 25 -9.77 -6.61 31.58
C ARG A 25 -10.13 -5.14 31.39
N VAL A 26 -9.26 -4.40 30.71
CA VAL A 26 -9.22 -2.94 30.77
C VAL A 26 -10.39 -2.28 30.04
N LEU A 27 -11.20 -3.03 29.29
CA LEU A 27 -12.38 -2.56 28.56
C LEU A 27 -13.50 -3.63 28.57
N PRO A 28 -14.54 -3.51 29.41
CA PRO A 28 -15.73 -4.35 29.28
C PRO A 28 -16.37 -4.10 27.91
N GLY A 29 -16.53 -5.14 27.09
CA GLY A 29 -17.12 -5.02 25.75
C GLY A 29 -16.13 -4.78 24.60
N PHE A 30 -14.82 -4.84 24.82
CA PHE A 30 -13.81 -4.70 23.75
C PHE A 30 -14.06 -5.64 22.55
N HIS A 31 -14.43 -6.91 22.81
CA HIS A 31 -14.72 -7.86 21.73
C HIS A 31 -16.02 -7.51 20.99
N ALA A 32 -17.00 -6.92 21.67
CA ALA A 32 -18.25 -6.52 21.06
C ALA A 32 -18.07 -5.26 20.18
N SER A 33 -17.38 -4.24 20.67
CA SER A 33 -17.07 -3.04 19.88
C SER A 33 -16.14 -3.35 18.70
N LEU A 34 -15.16 -4.24 18.89
CA LEU A 34 -14.31 -4.74 17.82
C LEU A 34 -15.13 -5.53 16.78
N GLY A 35 -15.99 -6.44 17.22
CA GLY A 35 -16.85 -7.23 16.35
C GLY A 35 -17.82 -6.38 15.53
N ILE A 36 -18.44 -5.37 16.14
CA ILE A 36 -19.32 -4.42 15.45
C ILE A 36 -18.52 -3.59 14.43
N THR A 37 -17.37 -3.04 14.81
CA THR A 37 -16.51 -2.25 13.90
C THR A 37 -16.04 -3.09 12.71
N LEU A 38 -15.58 -4.32 12.96
CA LEU A 38 -15.14 -5.23 11.90
C LEU A 38 -16.30 -5.63 10.98
N THR A 39 -17.47 -5.92 11.54
CA THR A 39 -18.68 -6.25 10.76
C THR A 39 -19.08 -5.08 9.87
N TYR A 40 -19.13 -3.87 10.43
CA TYR A 40 -19.47 -2.66 9.70
C TYR A 40 -18.48 -2.36 8.57
N LEU A 41 -17.18 -2.40 8.85
CA LEU A 41 -16.13 -2.21 7.85
C LEU A 41 -16.19 -3.27 6.75
N SER A 42 -16.45 -4.52 7.14
CA SER A 42 -16.61 -5.64 6.21
C SER A 42 -17.83 -5.41 5.30
N LEU A 43 -18.98 -4.99 5.85
CA LEU A 43 -20.17 -4.73 5.04
C LEU A 43 -19.95 -3.59 4.04
N ILE A 44 -19.28 -2.51 4.45
CA ILE A 44 -18.96 -1.37 3.56
C ILE A 44 -18.13 -1.82 2.35
N VAL A 45 -17.20 -2.76 2.52
CA VAL A 45 -16.34 -3.26 1.43
C VAL A 45 -17.00 -4.41 0.67
N LEU A 46 -17.63 -5.35 1.37
CA LEU A 46 -18.23 -6.54 0.77
C LEU A 46 -19.44 -6.21 -0.08
N LEU A 47 -20.30 -5.27 0.32
CA LEU A 47 -21.49 -4.92 -0.45
C LEU A 47 -21.17 -4.46 -1.89
N PRO A 48 -20.27 -3.48 -2.13
CA PRO A 48 -19.91 -3.09 -3.50
C PRO A 48 -19.17 -4.18 -4.26
N LEU A 49 -18.34 -4.99 -3.60
CA LEU A 49 -17.67 -6.13 -4.25
C LEU A 49 -18.68 -7.21 -4.67
N MET A 50 -19.65 -7.53 -3.82
CA MET A 50 -20.73 -8.46 -4.15
C MET A 50 -21.57 -7.92 -5.31
N ALA A 51 -21.91 -6.64 -5.29
CA ALA A 51 -22.60 -6.00 -6.41
C ALA A 51 -21.78 -6.11 -7.71
N LEU A 52 -20.47 -5.80 -7.68
CA LEU A 52 -19.59 -5.93 -8.84
C LEU A 52 -19.57 -7.35 -9.41
N VAL A 53 -19.59 -8.37 -8.54
CA VAL A 53 -19.59 -9.78 -8.96
C VAL A 53 -20.94 -10.19 -9.51
N LEU A 54 -22.06 -9.75 -8.92
CA LEU A 54 -23.42 -10.17 -9.30
C LEU A 54 -23.95 -9.46 -10.55
N ARG A 55 -23.57 -8.19 -10.77
CA ARG A 55 -24.06 -7.37 -11.90
C ARG A 55 -23.89 -8.03 -13.28
N PRO A 56 -22.74 -8.64 -13.63
CA PRO A 56 -22.57 -9.32 -14.91
C PRO A 56 -23.50 -10.53 -15.10
N TRP A 57 -23.95 -11.18 -14.03
CA TRP A 57 -24.84 -12.35 -14.09
C TRP A 57 -26.31 -11.98 -14.31
N GLU A 58 -26.70 -10.71 -14.12
CA GLU A 58 -28.09 -10.24 -14.37
C GLU A 58 -28.50 -10.45 -15.84
N ALA A 59 -27.53 -10.45 -16.77
CA ALA A 59 -27.76 -10.69 -18.20
C ALA A 59 -27.66 -12.17 -18.61
N GLY A 60 -27.51 -13.10 -17.65
CA GLY A 60 -27.31 -14.53 -17.88
C GLY A 60 -25.94 -14.87 -18.47
N LEU A 61 -25.72 -16.17 -18.73
CA LEU A 61 -24.46 -16.68 -19.31
C LEU A 61 -24.20 -16.10 -20.71
N ASP A 62 -25.25 -15.98 -21.53
CA ASP A 62 -25.14 -15.41 -22.89
C ASP A 62 -24.77 -13.92 -22.88
N GLY A 63 -25.35 -13.15 -21.95
CA GLY A 63 -25.01 -11.75 -21.74
C GLY A 63 -23.57 -11.58 -21.27
N PHE A 64 -23.14 -12.40 -20.30
CA PHE A 64 -21.77 -12.42 -19.82
C PHE A 64 -20.75 -12.74 -20.92
N ILE A 65 -20.98 -13.82 -21.69
CA ILE A 65 -20.08 -14.21 -22.78
C ILE A 65 -19.98 -13.08 -23.79
N ARG A 66 -21.10 -12.49 -24.21
CA ARG A 66 -21.13 -11.36 -25.15
C ARG A 66 -20.33 -10.16 -24.66
N THR A 67 -20.46 -9.80 -23.38
CA THR A 67 -19.69 -8.69 -22.79
C THR A 67 -18.20 -9.00 -22.72
N VAL A 68 -17.82 -10.23 -22.36
CA VAL A 68 -16.40 -10.62 -22.25
C VAL A 68 -15.73 -10.78 -23.63
N THR A 69 -16.48 -11.22 -24.64
CA THR A 69 -16.00 -11.30 -26.04
C THR A 69 -16.17 -10.02 -26.83
N ASP A 70 -16.72 -8.95 -26.22
CA ASP A 70 -16.79 -7.65 -26.85
C ASP A 70 -15.39 -7.16 -27.21
N GLU A 71 -15.20 -6.76 -28.46
CA GLU A 71 -13.91 -6.30 -28.98
C GLU A 71 -13.35 -5.13 -28.16
N ARG A 72 -14.22 -4.24 -27.67
CA ARG A 72 -13.83 -3.12 -26.82
C ARG A 72 -13.30 -3.59 -25.47
N VAL A 73 -13.95 -4.58 -24.86
CA VAL A 73 -13.54 -5.15 -23.57
C VAL A 73 -12.21 -5.88 -23.73
N LEU A 74 -12.06 -6.69 -24.77
CA LEU A 74 -10.81 -7.40 -25.06
C LEU A 74 -9.65 -6.43 -25.35
N LYS A 75 -9.87 -5.37 -26.14
CA LYS A 75 -8.86 -4.33 -26.39
C LYS A 75 -8.47 -3.60 -25.10
N ALA A 76 -9.45 -3.25 -24.27
CA ALA A 76 -9.19 -2.61 -22.98
C ALA A 76 -8.38 -3.52 -22.05
N LEU A 77 -8.78 -4.79 -21.91
CA LEU A 77 -8.05 -5.78 -21.11
C LEU A 77 -6.63 -5.98 -21.63
N ARG A 78 -6.45 -6.14 -22.94
CA ARG A 78 -5.13 -6.26 -23.56
C ARG A 78 -4.26 -5.05 -23.21
N LEU A 79 -4.78 -3.83 -23.40
CA LEU A 79 -4.05 -2.61 -23.10
C LEU A 79 -3.69 -2.51 -21.61
N SER A 80 -4.63 -2.81 -20.71
CA SER A 80 -4.39 -2.80 -19.26
C SER A 80 -3.30 -3.80 -18.86
N PHE A 81 -3.40 -5.05 -19.32
CA PHE A 81 -2.40 -6.08 -19.01
C PHE A 81 -1.03 -5.78 -19.61
N THR A 82 -0.95 -5.34 -20.87
CA THR A 82 0.34 -5.03 -21.50
C THR A 82 0.99 -3.82 -20.84
N THR A 83 0.21 -2.78 -20.52
CA THR A 83 0.72 -1.57 -19.87
C THR A 83 1.15 -1.88 -18.44
N ALA A 84 0.35 -2.61 -17.68
CA ALA A 84 0.70 -3.01 -16.32
C ALA A 84 1.92 -3.94 -16.29
N PHE A 85 2.07 -4.84 -17.26
CA PHE A 85 3.25 -5.71 -17.37
C PHE A 85 4.53 -4.91 -17.58
N TRP A 86 4.56 -4.01 -18.57
CA TRP A 86 5.73 -3.16 -18.82
C TRP A 86 6.01 -2.22 -17.64
N ALA A 87 4.97 -1.63 -17.04
CA ALA A 87 5.12 -0.81 -15.85
C ALA A 87 5.70 -1.62 -14.67
N ALA A 88 5.25 -2.85 -14.47
CA ALA A 88 5.76 -3.74 -13.42
C ALA A 88 7.23 -4.13 -13.67
N VAL A 89 7.61 -4.42 -14.91
CA VAL A 89 9.01 -4.72 -15.28
C VAL A 89 9.90 -3.51 -15.00
N VAL A 90 9.49 -2.31 -15.43
CA VAL A 90 10.24 -1.07 -15.16
C VAL A 90 10.33 -0.81 -13.65
N ASN A 91 9.22 -0.94 -12.92
CA ASN A 91 9.19 -0.78 -11.46
C ASN A 91 10.05 -1.82 -10.74
N LEU A 92 10.10 -3.06 -11.24
CA LEU A 92 10.94 -4.10 -10.66
C LEU A 92 12.40 -3.68 -10.72
N PHE A 93 12.91 -3.26 -11.87
CA PHE A 93 14.31 -2.87 -12.00
C PHE A 93 14.62 -1.53 -11.31
N ALA A 94 13.84 -0.48 -11.59
CA ALA A 94 14.07 0.84 -11.01
C ALA A 94 13.85 0.84 -9.49
N GLY A 95 12.75 0.23 -9.04
CA GLY A 95 12.42 0.10 -7.62
C GLY A 95 13.43 -0.76 -6.87
N LEU A 96 13.91 -1.87 -7.46
CA LEU A 96 14.96 -2.69 -6.85
C LEU A 96 16.26 -1.90 -6.70
N ILE A 97 16.69 -1.15 -7.72
CA ILE A 97 17.91 -0.33 -7.65
C ILE A 97 17.78 0.72 -6.55
N VAL A 98 16.67 1.46 -6.53
CA VAL A 98 16.43 2.51 -5.53
C VAL A 98 16.37 1.92 -4.12
N ALA A 99 15.61 0.85 -3.92
CA ALA A 99 15.51 0.17 -2.63
C ALA A 99 16.87 -0.38 -2.17
N TRP A 100 17.66 -0.96 -3.08
CA TRP A 100 19.01 -1.44 -2.78
C TRP A 100 19.92 -0.29 -2.33
N VAL A 101 19.90 0.83 -3.05
CA VAL A 101 20.74 1.99 -2.71
C VAL A 101 20.34 2.57 -1.35
N LEU A 102 19.04 2.79 -1.12
CA LEU A 102 18.54 3.39 0.13
C LEU A 102 18.74 2.48 1.34
N THR A 103 18.66 1.16 1.17
CA THR A 103 18.86 0.22 2.30
C THR A 103 20.33 -0.07 2.57
N ARG A 104 21.20 -0.05 1.56
CA ARG A 104 22.60 -0.48 1.69
C ARG A 104 23.60 0.66 1.90
N TYR A 105 23.32 1.88 1.45
CA TYR A 105 24.24 3.00 1.54
C TYR A 105 23.72 4.12 2.46
N GLU A 106 24.66 4.81 3.11
CA GLU A 106 24.39 6.03 3.88
C GLU A 106 25.12 7.20 3.24
N PHE A 107 24.36 8.21 2.81
CA PHE A 107 24.87 9.43 2.17
C PHE A 107 24.01 10.63 2.56
N THR A 108 24.57 11.83 2.52
CA THR A 108 23.95 13.07 3.04
C THR A 108 22.60 13.40 2.39
N GLY A 109 22.37 13.02 1.13
CA GLY A 109 21.12 13.25 0.39
C GLY A 109 20.03 12.19 0.55
N LYS A 110 20.27 11.11 1.33
CA LYS A 110 19.38 9.95 1.42
C LYS A 110 17.94 10.30 1.79
N LYS A 111 17.76 11.19 2.78
CA LYS A 111 16.43 11.63 3.26
C LYS A 111 15.58 12.32 2.19
N ILE A 112 16.23 13.06 1.27
CA ILE A 112 15.52 13.74 0.19
C ILE A 112 15.00 12.71 -0.81
N ILE A 113 15.83 11.73 -1.18
CA ILE A 113 15.44 10.66 -2.11
C ILE A 113 14.32 9.82 -1.49
N ASP A 114 14.44 9.46 -0.21
CA ASP A 114 13.41 8.73 0.54
C ASP A 114 12.05 9.45 0.48
N ALA A 115 12.04 10.76 0.76
CA ALA A 115 10.83 11.58 0.68
C ALA A 115 10.25 11.68 -0.74
N ILE A 116 11.09 11.73 -1.79
CA ILE A 116 10.63 11.75 -3.18
C ILE A 116 9.95 10.43 -3.56
N VAL A 117 10.48 9.30 -3.08
CA VAL A 117 9.92 7.96 -3.31
C VAL A 117 8.57 7.78 -2.60
N ASP A 118 8.42 8.36 -1.41
CA ASP A 118 7.17 8.31 -0.64
C ASP A 118 6.12 9.33 -1.09
N LEU A 119 6.54 10.41 -1.75
CA LEU A 119 5.68 11.49 -2.25
C LEU A 119 4.42 11.01 -3.00
N PRO A 120 4.50 10.11 -4.01
CA PRO A 120 3.31 9.66 -4.75
C PRO A 120 2.25 9.00 -3.86
N PHE A 121 2.62 8.42 -2.73
CA PHE A 121 1.67 7.82 -1.78
C PHE A 121 1.01 8.86 -0.87
N ALA A 122 1.69 9.98 -0.63
CA ALA A 122 1.13 11.12 0.11
C ALA A 122 0.24 12.02 -0.77
N LEU A 123 0.41 11.96 -2.10
CA LEU A 123 -0.33 12.80 -3.02
C LEU A 123 -1.73 12.23 -3.34
N PRO A 124 -2.75 13.09 -3.43
CA PRO A 124 -4.05 12.68 -3.98
C PRO A 124 -3.88 12.20 -5.43
N THR A 125 -4.54 11.09 -5.78
CA THR A 125 -4.47 10.49 -7.12
C THR A 125 -4.88 11.46 -8.24
N ALA A 126 -5.86 12.33 -7.97
CA ALA A 126 -6.29 13.37 -8.90
C ALA A 126 -5.18 14.37 -9.23
N VAL A 127 -4.37 14.75 -8.24
CA VAL A 127 -3.25 15.70 -8.43
C VAL A 127 -2.16 15.04 -9.27
N ALA A 128 -1.86 13.76 -9.04
CA ALA A 128 -0.90 13.02 -9.87
C ALA A 128 -1.34 12.98 -11.34
N GLY A 129 -2.64 12.78 -11.61
CA GLY A 129 -3.19 12.79 -12.96
C GLY A 129 -3.03 14.14 -13.67
N VAL A 130 -3.39 15.25 -13.01
CA VAL A 130 -3.28 16.59 -13.59
C VAL A 130 -1.82 16.99 -13.83
N SER A 131 -0.93 16.66 -12.89
CA SER A 131 0.51 16.93 -13.04
C SER A 131 1.14 16.14 -14.19
N LEU A 132 0.75 14.87 -14.38
CA LEU A 132 1.25 14.07 -15.49
C LEU A 132 0.71 14.62 -16.83
N SER A 133 -0.57 14.98 -16.88
CA SER A 133 -1.18 15.57 -18.08
C SER A 133 -0.54 16.91 -18.45
N SER A 134 -0.21 17.77 -17.47
CA SER A 134 0.45 19.05 -17.76
C SER A 134 1.91 18.88 -18.18
N LEU A 135 2.60 17.88 -17.64
CA LEU A 135 3.97 17.56 -18.01
C LEU A 135 4.09 17.08 -19.46
N TYR A 136 3.13 16.25 -19.90
CA TYR A 136 3.07 15.68 -21.25
C TYR A 136 2.31 16.53 -22.27
N ALA A 137 1.65 17.61 -21.85
CA ALA A 137 1.01 18.55 -22.78
C ALA A 137 2.04 19.14 -23.76
N PRO A 138 1.64 19.59 -24.97
CA PRO A 138 2.57 20.17 -25.95
C PRO A 138 3.37 21.36 -25.38
N ASN A 139 2.73 22.18 -24.54
CA ASN A 139 3.38 23.30 -23.84
C ASN A 139 4.07 22.87 -22.52
N GLY A 140 4.04 21.58 -22.20
CA GLY A 140 4.62 20.98 -21.02
C GLY A 140 6.12 20.72 -21.20
N TRP A 141 6.83 20.57 -20.09
CA TRP A 141 8.29 20.43 -20.13
C TRP A 141 8.75 19.17 -20.86
N VAL A 142 7.99 18.07 -20.74
CA VAL A 142 8.27 16.82 -21.48
C VAL A 142 7.66 16.90 -22.88
N GLY A 143 6.41 17.34 -23.04
CA GLY A 143 5.77 17.38 -24.36
C GLY A 143 6.47 18.29 -25.39
N SER A 144 6.99 19.45 -24.97
CA SER A 144 7.72 20.39 -25.84
C SER A 144 9.04 19.83 -26.40
N LEU A 145 9.71 18.94 -25.65
CA LEU A 145 10.93 18.24 -26.09
C LEU A 145 10.68 17.26 -27.24
N PHE A 146 9.45 16.74 -27.35
CA PHE A 146 9.07 15.76 -28.35
C PHE A 146 8.27 16.38 -29.51
N ASP A 147 7.61 17.52 -29.29
CA ASP A 147 7.01 18.33 -30.36
C ASP A 147 8.07 18.79 -31.37
N THR A 148 9.25 19.16 -30.88
CA THR A 148 10.42 19.49 -31.72
C THR A 148 10.96 18.30 -32.54
N MET A 149 10.60 17.06 -32.20
CA MET A 149 11.00 15.85 -32.94
C MET A 149 9.87 15.28 -33.82
N GLY A 150 8.69 15.92 -33.87
CA GLY A 150 7.55 15.49 -34.69
C GLY A 150 6.89 14.18 -34.23
N ILE A 151 7.16 13.73 -33.00
CA ILE A 151 6.58 12.50 -32.44
C ILE A 151 5.31 12.86 -31.67
N LYS A 152 4.15 12.38 -32.13
CA LYS A 152 2.87 12.54 -31.42
C LYS A 152 2.85 11.70 -30.15
N ILE A 153 2.77 12.36 -28.99
CA ILE A 153 2.62 11.71 -27.69
C ILE A 153 1.16 11.76 -27.25
N ALA A 154 0.80 10.96 -26.25
CA ALA A 154 -0.49 11.04 -25.58
C ALA A 154 -0.81 12.50 -25.17
N TYR A 155 -2.04 12.95 -25.45
CA TYR A 155 -2.57 14.31 -25.24
C TYR A 155 -2.13 15.38 -26.25
N THR A 156 -1.44 15.02 -27.34
CA THR A 156 -1.29 15.89 -28.52
C THR A 156 -2.44 15.62 -29.51
N PRO A 157 -3.34 16.58 -29.79
CA PRO A 157 -4.38 16.41 -30.80
C PRO A 157 -3.81 16.15 -32.21
#